data_AF-A0A817SZ83-F1
#
_entry.id   AF-A0A817SZ83-F1
#
_cell.length_a   1.000
_cell.length_b   1.000
_cell.length_c   1.000
_cell.angle_alpha   90.00
_cell.angle_beta   90.00
_cell.angle_gamma   90.00
#
_symmetry.space_group_name_H-M   'P 1'
#
loop_
_entity.id
_entity.type
_entity.pdbx_description
1 polymer ?
#
loop_
_entity_poly.entity_id
_entity_poly.type
_entity_poly.pdbx_seq_one_letter_code
_entity_poly.pdbx_strand_id
1 'polypeptide(L)'
;LQLLHQLKSQPEDELETLAVIPDLCLQRHPNKQTLGVRQILDVEDETQPNGKVYKKFVLGEYEFTTYVEACNRISSIGRGLLSLGLKPGDKILIYAETRPEWLLTAFAVVLNTRLNAFGDILNKLFRFIFLNL
;
A
#
# COMPACT_ATOMS: atom_id res chain seq x y z
N LEU A 1 26.96 8.85 24.44
CA LEU A 1 25.87 8.39 25.33
C LEU A 1 24.69 9.38 25.41
N GLN A 2 24.88 10.70 25.36
CA GLN A 2 23.78 11.70 25.32
C GLN A 2 22.83 11.60 24.11
N LEU A 3 23.33 11.21 22.92
CA LEU A 3 22.52 11.09 21.69
C LEU A 3 21.45 9.99 21.74
N LEU A 4 21.67 8.93 22.53
CA LEU A 4 20.71 7.81 22.62
C LEU A 4 19.42 8.22 23.36
N HIS A 5 19.48 9.20 24.26
CA HIS A 5 18.31 9.69 25.01
C HIS A 5 17.34 10.52 24.16
N GLN A 6 17.76 10.96 22.96
CA GLN A 6 16.91 11.69 22.02
C GLN A 6 16.25 10.79 20.97
N LEU A 7 16.60 9.49 20.94
CA LEU A 7 15.99 8.54 20.02
C LEU A 7 14.59 8.19 20.53
N LYS A 8 13.60 8.54 19.73
CA LYS A 8 12.23 8.06 19.96
C LYS A 8 12.14 6.60 19.53
N SER A 9 11.44 5.79 20.32
CA SER A 9 11.09 4.41 19.96
C SER A 9 10.02 4.33 18.87
N GLN A 10 9.26 5.40 18.69
CA GLN A 10 8.16 5.50 17.73
C GLN A 10 8.05 6.92 17.15
N PRO A 11 7.46 7.09 15.96
CA PRO A 11 7.39 8.40 15.30
C PRO A 11 6.55 9.42 16.09
N GLU A 12 5.41 8.97 16.63
CA GLU A 12 4.41 9.76 17.36
C GLU A 12 3.89 8.93 18.53
N ASP A 13 3.45 9.59 19.60
CA ASP A 13 3.04 8.89 20.84
C ASP A 13 1.76 8.07 20.64
N GLU A 14 0.87 8.50 19.75
CA GLU A 14 -0.38 7.80 19.42
C GLU A 14 -0.18 6.60 18.47
N LEU A 15 1.03 6.38 17.96
CA LEU A 15 1.32 5.35 16.94
C LEU A 15 2.00 4.13 17.58
N GLU A 16 1.23 3.35 18.34
CA GLU A 16 1.71 2.11 18.97
C GLU A 16 1.90 0.97 17.97
N THR A 17 1.05 0.92 16.94
CA THR A 17 1.11 -0.08 15.87
C THR A 17 0.61 0.50 14.56
N LEU A 18 1.04 -0.10 13.45
CA LEU A 18 0.61 0.27 12.11
C LEU A 18 -0.90 0.10 11.90
N ALA A 19 -1.56 -0.73 12.72
CA ALA A 19 -3.01 -0.85 12.70
C ALA A 19 -3.73 0.46 13.12
N VAL A 20 -3.07 1.38 13.83
CA VAL A 20 -3.67 2.65 14.25
C VAL A 20 -3.64 3.70 13.12
N ILE A 21 -2.79 3.52 12.11
CA ILE A 21 -2.58 4.52 11.05
C ILE A 21 -3.87 4.87 10.28
N PRO A 22 -4.69 3.91 9.80
CA PRO A 22 -5.91 4.26 9.06
C PRO A 22 -6.87 5.13 9.88
N ASP A 23 -7.01 4.86 11.17
CA ASP A 23 -7.87 5.65 12.05
C ASP A 23 -7.31 7.07 12.26
N LEU A 24 -6.00 7.22 12.45
CA LEU A 24 -5.36 8.54 12.54
C LEU A 24 -5.53 9.33 11.23
N CYS A 25 -5.40 8.68 10.08
CA CYS A 25 -5.63 9.31 8.78
C CYS A 25 -7.08 9.80 8.63
N LEU A 26 -8.07 9.00 9.07
CA LEU A 26 -9.48 9.39 9.07
C LEU A 26 -9.76 10.56 10.01
N GLN A 27 -9.17 10.57 11.20
CA GLN A 27 -9.36 11.63 12.18
C GLN A 27 -8.75 12.96 11.71
N ARG A 28 -7.55 12.91 11.11
CA ARG A 28 -6.80 14.11 10.74
C ARG A 28 -7.21 14.68 9.38
N HIS A 29 -7.44 13.81 8.39
CA HIS A 29 -7.54 14.22 6.98
C HIS A 29 -8.56 13.41 6.16
N PRO A 30 -9.83 13.26 6.59
CA PRO A 30 -10.77 12.31 5.99
C PRO A 30 -11.00 12.55 4.48
N ASN A 31 -11.10 13.81 4.07
CA ASN A 31 -11.42 14.21 2.69
C ASN A 31 -10.18 14.55 1.85
N LYS A 32 -8.96 14.37 2.37
CA LYS A 32 -7.73 14.66 1.61
C LYS A 32 -7.46 13.52 0.63
N GLN A 33 -7.07 13.88 -0.60
CA GLN A 33 -6.65 12.93 -1.63
C GLN A 33 -5.36 12.19 -1.22
N THR A 34 -5.28 10.88 -1.49
CA THR A 34 -4.16 10.03 -1.06
C THR A 34 -3.62 9.06 -2.13
N LEU A 35 -4.47 8.33 -2.85
CA LEU A 35 -4.03 7.32 -3.82
C LEU A 35 -4.39 7.78 -5.24
N GLY A 36 -3.40 8.29 -5.96
CA GLY A 36 -3.55 8.72 -7.35
C GLY A 36 -3.27 7.59 -8.35
N VAL A 37 -4.19 7.34 -9.28
CA VAL A 37 -4.02 6.40 -10.39
C VAL A 37 -4.36 7.08 -11.70
N ARG A 38 -3.61 6.77 -12.75
CA ARG A 38 -3.97 7.19 -14.11
C ARG A 38 -4.80 6.11 -14.78
N GLN A 39 -5.91 6.51 -15.39
CA GLN A 39 -6.66 5.62 -16.26
C GLN A 39 -5.79 5.21 -17.45
N ILE A 40 -5.80 3.93 -17.81
CA ILE A 40 -5.24 3.49 -19.10
C ILE A 40 -6.35 3.66 -20.13
N LEU A 41 -6.15 4.58 -21.07
CA LEU A 41 -7.11 4.88 -22.14
C LEU A 41 -6.89 3.98 -23.35
N ASP A 42 -5.63 3.72 -23.70
CA ASP A 42 -5.26 2.85 -24.80
C ASP A 42 -3.87 2.24 -24.61
N VAL A 43 -3.54 1.21 -25.40
CA VAL A 43 -2.22 0.59 -25.46
C VAL A 43 -1.81 0.42 -26.92
N GLU A 44 -0.89 1.26 -27.35
CA GLU A 44 -0.39 1.30 -28.72
C GLU A 44 0.92 0.49 -28.86
N ASP A 45 1.13 -0.11 -30.03
CA ASP A 45 2.38 -0.76 -30.36
C ASP A 45 3.32 0.24 -31.06
N GLU A 46 4.37 0.67 -30.37
CA GLU A 46 5.38 1.61 -30.87
C GLU A 46 6.61 0.84 -31.38
N THR A 47 6.84 0.90 -32.69
CA THR A 47 8.02 0.26 -33.30
C THR A 47 9.20 1.19 -33.21
N GLN A 48 10.23 0.77 -32.48
CA GLN A 48 11.47 1.52 -32.34
C GLN A 48 12.33 1.41 -33.61
N PRO A 49 13.29 2.34 -33.85
CA PRO A 49 14.16 2.31 -35.02
C PRO A 49 14.99 1.02 -35.18
N ASN A 50 15.17 0.26 -34.10
CA ASN A 50 15.85 -1.04 -34.08
C ASN A 50 14.93 -2.23 -34.39
N GLY A 51 13.67 -1.99 -34.76
CA GLY A 51 12.67 -3.00 -35.08
C GLY A 51 11.96 -3.63 -33.87
N LYS A 52 12.29 -3.23 -32.64
CA LYS A 52 11.63 -3.73 -31.43
C LYS A 52 10.29 -3.02 -31.22
N VAL A 53 9.23 -3.80 -30.98
CA VAL A 53 7.89 -3.27 -30.69
C VAL A 53 7.71 -3.15 -29.18
N TYR A 54 7.33 -1.96 -28.72
CA TYR A 54 6.97 -1.69 -27.33
C TYR A 54 5.49 -1.40 -27.18
N LYS A 55 4.93 -1.82 -26.05
CA LYS A 55 3.59 -1.39 -25.64
C LYS A 55 3.69 -0.04 -24.97
N LYS A 56 3.12 0.97 -25.60
CA LYS A 56 3.01 2.33 -25.12
C LYS A 56 1.61 2.54 -24.56
N PHE A 57 1.55 2.82 -23.26
CA PHE A 57 0.27 3.12 -22.60
C PHE A 57 -0.12 4.57 -22.84
N VAL A 58 -1.29 4.79 -23.43
CA VAL A 58 -1.95 6.09 -23.47
C VAL A 58 -2.69 6.25 -22.16
N LEU A 59 -2.22 7.19 -21.33
CA LEU A 59 -2.71 7.39 -19.98
C LEU A 59 -3.56 8.66 -19.89
N GLY A 60 -4.70 8.56 -19.22
CA GLY A 60 -5.60 9.66 -18.92
C GLY A 60 -5.14 10.50 -17.72
N GLU A 61 -6.09 11.26 -17.17
CA GLU A 61 -5.89 12.08 -15.98
C GLU A 61 -5.72 11.24 -14.71
N TYR A 62 -5.16 11.87 -13.67
CA TYR A 62 -5.09 11.26 -12.35
C TYR A 62 -6.45 11.29 -11.67
N GLU A 63 -6.89 10.13 -11.22
CA GLU A 63 -7.99 9.97 -10.29
C GLU A 63 -7.44 9.68 -8.90
N PHE A 64 -7.91 10.42 -7.92
CA PHE A 64 -7.48 10.29 -6.54
C PHE A 64 -8.62 9.77 -5.67
N THR A 65 -8.30 8.82 -4.79
CA THR A 65 -9.21 8.47 -3.68
C THR A 65 -8.91 9.34 -2.46
N THR A 66 -9.94 9.63 -1.68
CA THR A 66 -9.82 10.26 -0.35
C THR A 66 -9.41 9.23 0.71
N TYR A 67 -8.95 9.71 1.88
CA TYR A 67 -8.65 8.83 3.02
C TYR A 67 -9.89 8.07 3.50
N VAL A 68 -11.07 8.70 3.48
CA VAL A 68 -12.32 8.04 3.87
C VAL A 68 -12.66 6.87 2.94
N GLU A 69 -12.53 7.07 1.63
CA GLU A 69 -12.74 6.00 0.64
C GLU A 69 -11.69 4.89 0.78
N ALA A 70 -10.42 5.24 0.97
CA ALA A 70 -9.34 4.28 1.18
C ALA A 70 -9.61 3.40 2.41
N CYS A 71 -9.98 3.99 3.55
CA CYS A 71 -10.25 3.24 4.78
C CYS A 71 -11.52 2.38 4.69
N ASN A 72 -12.54 2.84 3.95
CA ASN A 72 -13.72 2.03 3.65
C ASN A 72 -13.35 0.78 2.81
N ARG A 73 -12.46 0.94 1.82
CA ARG A 73 -11.93 -0.18 1.02
C ARG A 73 -11.10 -1.14 1.87
N ILE A 74 -10.18 -0.62 2.67
CA ILE A 74 -9.38 -1.39 3.63
C ILE A 74 -10.28 -2.25 4.53
N SER A 75 -11.31 -1.65 5.13
CA SER A 75 -12.26 -2.36 5.99
C SER A 75 -13.03 -3.45 5.24
N SER A 76 -13.41 -3.19 4.00
CA SER A 76 -14.16 -4.14 3.17
C SER A 76 -13.30 -5.33 2.74
N ILE A 77 -12.04 -5.08 2.36
CA ILE A 77 -11.05 -6.13 2.06
C ILE A 77 -10.83 -6.99 3.31
N GLY A 78 -10.64 -6.35 4.47
CA GLY A 78 -10.44 -7.05 5.74
C GLY A 78 -11.58 -8.00 6.08
N ARG A 79 -12.83 -7.54 5.97
CA ARG A 79 -14.02 -8.39 6.15
C ARG A 79 -14.07 -9.54 5.17
N GLY A 80 -13.70 -9.32 3.91
CA GLY A 80 -13.62 -10.37 2.89
C GLY A 80 -12.56 -11.41 3.21
N LEU A 81 -11.39 -10.99 3.69
CA LEU A 81 -10.34 -11.92 4.11
C LEU A 81 -10.77 -12.77 5.30
N LEU A 82 -11.45 -12.15 6.29
CA LEU A 82 -12.01 -12.88 7.43
C LEU A 82 -13.10 -13.87 7.01
N SER A 83 -13.97 -13.50 6.06
CA SER A 83 -15.02 -14.41 5.56
C SER A 83 -14.46 -15.60 4.78
N LEU A 84 -13.27 -15.45 4.19
CA LEU A 84 -12.51 -16.54 3.58
C LEU A 84 -11.78 -17.43 4.60
N GLY A 85 -11.89 -17.12 5.89
CA GLY A 85 -11.35 -17.94 6.98
C GLY A 85 -9.92 -17.61 7.39
N LEU A 86 -9.38 -16.45 6.97
CA LEU A 86 -8.07 -15.98 7.38
C LEU A 86 -8.04 -15.69 8.89
N LYS A 87 -6.99 -16.15 9.57
CA LYS A 87 -6.81 -16.04 11.02
C LYS A 87 -5.53 -15.29 11.38
N PRO A 88 -5.47 -14.71 12.59
CA PRO A 88 -4.22 -14.21 13.13
C PRO A 88 -3.13 -15.29 13.13
N GLY A 89 -1.96 -14.93 12.62
CA GLY A 89 -0.81 -15.82 12.43
C GLY A 89 -0.68 -16.40 11.01
N ASP A 90 -1.74 -16.32 10.18
CA ASP A 90 -1.69 -16.80 8.81
C ASP A 90 -0.73 -15.95 7.95
N LYS A 91 -0.11 -16.62 6.99
CA LYS A 91 0.83 -15.99 6.05
C LYS A 91 0.13 -15.66 4.75
N ILE A 92 0.33 -14.44 4.26
CA ILE A 92 -0.26 -13.94 3.02
C ILE A 92 0.86 -13.48 2.10
N LEU A 93 0.78 -13.88 0.83
CA LEU A 93 1.62 -13.36 -0.22
C LEU A 93 0.81 -12.34 -1.03
N ILE A 94 1.27 -11.10 -1.07
CA ILE A 94 0.71 -10.06 -1.94
C ILE A 94 1.69 -9.87 -3.11
N TYR A 95 1.28 -10.31 -4.30
CA TYR A 95 2.07 -10.13 -5.52
C TYR A 95 1.37 -9.10 -6.42
N ALA A 96 1.87 -7.87 -6.39
CA ALA A 96 1.38 -6.78 -7.21
C ALA A 96 2.49 -5.72 -7.39
N GLU A 97 2.35 -4.91 -8.43
CA GLU A 97 3.16 -3.70 -8.63
C GLU A 97 2.80 -2.61 -7.60
N THR A 98 3.42 -1.43 -7.69
CA THR A 98 3.11 -0.25 -6.87
C THR A 98 1.75 0.35 -7.24
N ARG A 99 0.69 -0.38 -6.87
CA ARG A 99 -0.72 -0.13 -7.15
C ARG A 99 -1.46 0.15 -5.85
N PRO A 100 -2.52 0.98 -5.82
CA PRO A 100 -3.28 1.24 -4.60
C PRO A 100 -3.82 -0.04 -3.94
N GLU A 101 -4.23 -1.02 -4.75
CA GLU A 101 -4.76 -2.29 -4.25
C GLU A 101 -3.76 -3.02 -3.35
N TRP A 102 -2.46 -2.95 -3.66
CA TRP A 102 -1.41 -3.53 -2.84
C TRP A 102 -1.40 -2.90 -1.45
N LEU A 103 -1.36 -1.57 -1.38
CA LEU A 103 -1.28 -0.83 -0.13
C LEU A 103 -2.55 -1.00 0.72
N LEU A 104 -3.73 -0.90 0.08
CA LEU A 104 -5.02 -1.10 0.74
C LEU A 104 -5.13 -2.52 1.32
N THR A 105 -4.67 -3.53 0.58
CA THR A 105 -4.66 -4.92 1.06
C THR A 105 -3.68 -5.10 2.22
N ALA A 106 -2.49 -4.53 2.14
CA ALA A 106 -1.50 -4.59 3.21
C ALA A 106 -2.06 -4.01 4.53
N PHE A 107 -2.71 -2.84 4.48
CA PHE A 107 -3.37 -2.25 5.65
C PHE A 107 -4.55 -3.08 6.14
N ALA A 108 -5.35 -3.66 5.23
CA ALA A 108 -6.48 -4.52 5.60
C ALA A 108 -6.02 -5.75 6.40
N VAL A 109 -4.91 -6.36 5.99
CA VAL A 109 -4.27 -7.46 6.69
C VAL A 109 -3.80 -7.00 8.07
N VAL A 110 -3.03 -5.91 8.14
CA VAL A 110 -2.49 -5.38 9.41
C VAL A 110 -3.59 -5.10 10.44
N LEU A 111 -4.68 -4.46 10.01
CA LEU A 111 -5.82 -4.12 10.88
C LEU A 111 -6.55 -5.34 11.44
N ASN A 112 -6.87 -6.32 10.59
CA ASN A 112 -7.83 -7.37 10.94
C ASN A 112 -7.16 -8.65 11.47
N THR A 113 -5.87 -8.85 11.20
CA THR A 113 -5.21 -10.12 11.55
C THR A 113 -4.13 -10.01 12.62
N ARG A 114 -3.87 -8.82 13.20
CA ARG A 114 -2.81 -8.59 14.22
C ARG A 114 -1.58 -9.46 13.95
N LEU A 115 -1.04 -9.40 12.72
CA LEU A 115 0.07 -10.26 12.32
C LEU A 115 1.39 -9.75 12.87
N ASN A 116 2.08 -10.62 13.59
CA ASN A 116 3.51 -10.49 13.88
C ASN A 116 4.31 -10.88 12.63
N ALA A 117 4.27 -10.10 11.57
CA ALA A 117 5.05 -10.38 10.37
C ALA A 117 5.40 -9.10 9.60
N PHE A 118 6.10 -8.17 10.26
CA PHE A 118 6.53 -6.92 9.61
C PHE A 118 8.03 -6.85 9.28
N GLY A 119 8.85 -7.78 9.78
CA GLY A 119 10.32 -7.68 9.67
C GLY A 119 10.94 -8.12 8.33
N ASP A 120 10.53 -9.27 7.79
CA ASP A 120 11.34 -9.95 6.77
C ASP A 120 10.85 -9.77 5.33
N ILE A 121 9.54 -9.60 5.13
CA ILE A 121 8.94 -9.54 3.79
C ILE A 121 9.10 -8.13 3.20
N LEU A 122 8.94 -7.08 3.99
CA LEU A 122 9.12 -5.70 3.53
C LEU A 122 10.57 -5.38 3.23
N ASN A 123 11.54 -5.86 4.02
CA ASN A 123 12.96 -5.67 3.70
C ASN A 123 13.38 -6.36 2.39
N LYS A 124 12.74 -7.47 2.01
CA LYS A 124 12.99 -8.13 0.73
C LYS A 124 12.22 -7.47 -0.43
N LEU A 125 10.98 -7.05 -0.22
CA LEU A 125 10.18 -6.38 -1.25
C LEU A 125 10.64 -4.94 -1.53
N PHE A 126 10.95 -4.14 -0.51
CA PHE A 126 11.51 -2.79 -0.69
C PHE A 126 12.82 -2.84 -1.47
N ARG A 127 13.67 -3.83 -1.18
CA ARG A 127 14.94 -4.01 -1.87
C ARG A 127 14.76 -4.44 -3.34
N PHE A 128 13.66 -5.08 -3.70
CA PHE A 128 13.39 -5.49 -5.08
C PHE A 128 12.74 -4.36 -5.92
N ILE A 129 11.86 -3.57 -5.31
CA ILE A 129 11.14 -2.48 -5.97
C ILE A 129 12.00 -1.22 -6.14
N PHE A 130 12.92 -0.92 -5.21
CA PHE A 130 13.75 0.29 -5.27
C PHE A 130 15.16 0.12 -5.87
N LEU A 131 15.66 -1.11 -6.10
CA LEU A 131 16.99 -1.32 -6.70
C LEU A 131 16.98 -1.58 -8.21
N ASN A 132 15.81 -1.58 -8.86
CA ASN A 132 15.70 -1.74 -10.32
C ASN A 132 14.94 -0.58 -11.00
N LEU A 133 14.92 0.59 -10.36
CA LEU A 133 14.62 1.88 -10.99
C LEU A 133 15.86 2.77 -10.96
#